data_AF-A0A3Q3VT67-F1
#
_entry.id   AF-A0A3Q3VT67-F1
#
_cell.length_a   1.000
_cell.length_b   1.000
_cell.length_c   1.000
_cell.angle_alpha   90.00
_cell.angle_beta   90.00
_cell.angle_gamma   90.00
#
_symmetry.space_group_name_H-M   'P 1'
#
loop_
_entity.id
_entity.type
_entity.pdbx_description
1 polymer ?
#
loop_
_entity_poly.entity_id
_entity_poly.type
_entity_poly.pdbx_seq_one_letter_code
_entity_poly.pdbx_strand_id
1 'polypeptide(L)'
;MNDDDQGLVHPFPEGIPDPALEPGLGKGSIGEYLIPGPLETWVPGRNLMTDNAPVHLPEVKAIHQTRRLLANARERTRVHTISAAFEALRKQVPCYSYGQKLSKLAILRIACNYILSLAQLAELDYSSDHSSLSFSQCVEQCTRTLQAEGRSKKRKVRLHS
;
A
#
# COMPACT_ATOMS: atom_id res chain seq x y z
N MET A 1 -0.16 38.25 -18.23
CA MET A 1 -0.80 36.94 -18.43
C MET A 1 -0.52 36.16 -17.17
N ASN A 2 -1.55 35.92 -16.37
CA ASN A 2 -1.42 35.54 -14.96
C ASN A 2 -0.85 34.13 -14.79
N ASP A 3 0.15 34.03 -13.93
CA ASP A 3 0.56 32.83 -13.22
C ASP A 3 -0.50 32.53 -12.15
N ASP A 4 -1.33 31.51 -12.38
CA ASP A 4 -2.25 30.95 -11.38
C ASP A 4 -2.25 29.42 -11.52
N ASP A 5 -1.09 28.80 -11.29
CA ASP A 5 -1.01 27.38 -10.97
C ASP A 5 -1.19 27.22 -9.46
N GLN A 6 -2.44 27.32 -9.00
CA GLN A 6 -2.80 26.97 -7.63
C GLN A 6 -2.72 25.44 -7.49
N GLY A 7 -1.51 24.96 -7.22
CA GLY A 7 -1.28 23.63 -6.69
C GLY A 7 -2.09 23.47 -5.41
N LEU A 8 -3.17 22.69 -5.49
CA LEU A 8 -3.95 22.26 -4.34
C LEU A 8 -3.09 21.27 -3.54
N VAL A 9 -2.18 21.79 -2.72
CA VAL A 9 -1.45 21.03 -1.72
C VAL A 9 -2.46 20.67 -0.65
N HIS A 10 -3.09 19.51 -0.81
CA HIS A 10 -3.90 18.95 0.27
C HIS A 10 -2.98 18.78 1.49
N PRO A 11 -3.28 19.40 2.65
CA PRO A 11 -2.53 19.15 3.85
C PRO A 11 -2.60 17.66 4.17
N PHE A 12 -1.45 17.03 4.37
CA PHE A 12 -1.36 15.68 4.91
C PHE A 12 -2.15 15.67 6.22
N PRO A 13 -3.16 14.81 6.41
CA PRO A 13 -3.82 14.72 7.71
C PRO A 13 -2.77 14.25 8.71
N GLU A 14 -2.49 15.09 9.70
CA GLU A 14 -1.67 14.75 10.85
C GLU A 14 -2.11 13.38 11.39
N GLY A 15 -1.12 12.55 11.69
CA GLY A 15 -1.33 11.19 12.14
C GLY A 15 -2.37 11.14 13.27
N ILE A 16 -3.38 10.30 13.09
CA ILE A 16 -4.34 9.98 14.14
C ILE A 16 -3.54 9.53 15.38
N PRO A 17 -3.72 10.16 16.56
CA PRO A 17 -2.93 9.84 17.73
C PRO A 17 -3.14 8.38 18.15
N ASP A 18 -2.05 7.76 18.61
CA ASP A 18 -2.02 6.39 19.12
C ASP A 18 -2.86 6.30 20.41
N PRO A 19 -3.95 5.50 20.47
CA PRO A 19 -4.79 5.40 21.65
C PRO A 19 -4.20 4.52 22.77
N ALA A 20 -2.91 4.16 22.73
CA ALA A 20 -2.29 3.28 23.71
C ALA A 20 -1.77 3.96 24.99
N LEU A 21 -1.91 5.27 25.15
CA LEU A 21 -1.50 5.99 26.37
C LEU A 21 -2.64 6.90 26.84
N GLU A 22 -3.51 6.38 27.71
CA GLU A 22 -4.13 7.11 28.84
C GLU A 22 -4.98 6.11 29.67
N PRO A 23 -4.67 5.88 30.96
CA PRO A 23 -5.56 5.17 31.87
C PRO A 23 -6.56 6.17 32.48
N GLY A 24 -7.70 6.37 31.82
CA GLY A 24 -8.71 7.34 32.25
C GLY A 24 -10.14 6.83 32.06
N LEU A 25 -10.80 6.56 33.18
CA LEU A 25 -12.21 6.19 33.32
C LEU A 25 -13.13 7.26 32.71
N GLY A 26 -13.97 6.89 31.74
CA GLY A 26 -15.01 7.78 31.21
C GLY A 26 -15.99 7.06 30.28
N LYS A 27 -17.17 6.72 30.80
CA LYS A 27 -18.29 6.18 30.00
C LYS A 27 -18.83 7.31 29.13
N GLY A 28 -18.78 7.14 27.80
CA GLY A 28 -19.32 8.09 26.83
C GLY A 28 -19.94 7.35 25.64
N SER A 29 -21.21 7.64 25.39
CA SER A 29 -22.09 7.06 24.38
C SER A 29 -21.46 7.05 22.98
N ILE A 30 -21.35 5.89 22.33
CA ILE A 30 -20.92 5.79 20.94
C ILE A 30 -22.11 6.04 20.00
N GLY A 31 -21.97 7.05 19.15
CA GLY A 31 -22.93 7.40 18.11
C GLY A 31 -23.21 6.24 17.16
N GLU A 32 -24.47 6.17 16.77
CA GLU A 32 -25.10 5.18 15.91
C GLU A 32 -24.54 5.25 14.49
N TYR A 33 -23.46 4.51 14.23
CA TYR A 33 -23.08 4.16 12.86
C TYR A 33 -23.98 3.02 12.40
N LEU A 34 -25.02 3.37 11.64
CA LEU A 34 -25.95 2.44 11.04
C LEU A 34 -25.20 1.48 10.08
N ILE A 35 -24.92 0.27 10.55
CA ILE A 35 -24.44 -0.85 9.76
C ILE A 35 -25.62 -1.36 8.90
N PRO A 36 -25.51 -1.49 7.57
CA PRO A 36 -26.52 -2.19 6.79
C PRO A 36 -26.61 -3.64 7.27
N GLY A 37 -27.78 -4.04 7.77
CA GLY A 37 -28.01 -5.37 8.33
C GLY A 37 -27.73 -6.50 7.32
N PRO A 38 -27.43 -7.72 7.78
CA PRO A 38 -27.20 -8.86 6.90
C PRO A 38 -28.49 -9.25 6.17
N LEU A 39 -28.37 -9.58 4.89
CA LEU A 39 -29.44 -10.11 4.06
C LEU A 39 -30.09 -11.35 4.74
N GLU A 40 -31.38 -11.24 5.06
CA GLU A 40 -32.22 -12.27 5.68
C GLU A 40 -32.17 -13.59 4.89
N THR A 41 -31.62 -14.64 5.49
CA THR A 41 -31.82 -16.03 5.04
C THR A 41 -32.91 -16.67 5.89
N TRP A 42 -34.00 -17.07 5.23
CA TRP A 42 -35.20 -17.72 5.78
C TRP A 42 -34.84 -18.98 6.61
N VAL A 43 -35.30 -19.07 7.88
CA VAL A 43 -35.21 -20.30 8.68
C VAL A 43 -36.57 -20.57 9.36
N PRO A 44 -37.30 -21.64 9.01
CA PRO A 44 -38.60 -21.93 9.61
C PRO A 44 -38.46 -22.72 10.91
N GLY A 45 -39.21 -22.31 11.94
CA GLY A 45 -39.48 -23.08 13.15
C GLY A 45 -38.71 -22.64 14.39
N ARG A 46 -39.33 -21.81 15.24
CA ARG A 46 -38.85 -21.50 16.60
C ARG A 46 -40.01 -21.61 17.58
N ASN A 47 -40.02 -22.67 18.39
CA ASN A 47 -40.89 -22.79 19.57
C ASN A 47 -40.27 -22.00 20.74
N LEU A 48 -41.14 -21.35 21.52
CA LEU A 48 -40.83 -20.50 22.67
C LEU A 48 -40.75 -21.33 23.98
N MET A 49 -39.98 -20.79 24.92
CA MET A 49 -39.81 -21.15 26.35
C MET A 49 -38.82 -22.29 26.67
N THR A 50 -37.68 -21.93 27.29
CA THR A 50 -37.41 -22.13 28.73
C THR A 50 -36.21 -21.27 29.15
N ASP A 51 -36.30 -20.72 30.35
CA ASP A 51 -35.39 -19.78 30.99
C ASP A 51 -33.97 -20.32 31.30
N ASN A 52 -33.08 -19.34 31.49
CA ASN A 52 -31.80 -19.38 32.20
C ASN A 52 -30.58 -19.90 31.42
N ALA A 53 -29.96 -19.02 30.64
CA ALA A 53 -28.57 -19.14 30.20
C ALA A 53 -27.81 -17.85 30.55
N PRO A 54 -26.57 -17.92 31.06
CA PRO A 54 -25.82 -16.72 31.41
C PRO A 54 -25.51 -15.91 30.14
N VAL A 55 -26.11 -14.72 30.07
CA VAL A 55 -25.97 -13.73 29.01
C VAL A 55 -24.60 -13.05 29.12
N HIS A 56 -23.52 -13.73 28.72
CA HIS A 56 -22.21 -13.08 28.68
C HIS A 56 -21.26 -13.69 27.63
N LEU A 57 -21.73 -13.82 26.39
CA LEU A 57 -20.92 -14.24 25.24
C LEU A 57 -21.12 -13.45 23.92
N PRO A 58 -22.17 -12.64 23.71
CA PRO A 58 -22.28 -11.80 22.49
C PRO A 58 -21.32 -10.60 22.48
N GLU A 59 -21.15 -9.94 23.64
CA GLU A 59 -20.42 -8.68 23.74
C GLU A 59 -18.92 -8.83 23.48
N VAL A 60 -18.30 -9.88 24.03
CA VAL A 60 -16.89 -10.21 23.78
C VAL A 60 -16.64 -10.50 22.30
N LYS A 61 -17.55 -11.23 21.63
CA LYS A 61 -17.45 -11.52 20.19
C LYS A 61 -17.61 -10.26 19.33
N ALA A 62 -18.54 -9.36 19.70
CA ALA A 62 -18.72 -8.08 19.02
C ALA A 62 -17.49 -7.17 19.17
N ILE A 63 -16.90 -7.09 20.37
CA ILE A 63 -15.67 -6.32 20.62
C ILE A 63 -14.51 -6.88 19.77
N HIS A 64 -14.33 -8.20 19.71
CA HIS A 64 -13.31 -8.82 18.87
C HIS A 64 -13.53 -8.52 17.37
N GLN A 65 -14.77 -8.59 16.91
CA GLN A 65 -15.10 -8.28 15.52
C GLN A 65 -14.81 -6.82 15.17
N THR A 66 -15.21 -5.88 16.04
CA THR A 66 -14.93 -4.44 15.88
C THR A 66 -13.43 -4.19 15.85
N ARG A 67 -12.64 -4.81 16.74
CA ARG A 67 -11.17 -4.71 16.73
C ARG A 67 -10.57 -5.19 15.40
N ARG A 68 -11.06 -6.32 14.86
CA ARG A 68 -10.61 -6.83 13.56
C ARG A 68 -10.96 -5.89 12.42
N LEU A 69 -12.17 -5.32 12.41
CA LEU A 69 -12.60 -4.36 11.39
C LEU A 69 -11.74 -3.09 11.41
N LEU A 70 -11.45 -2.55 12.61
CA LEU A 70 -10.57 -1.40 12.77
C LEU A 70 -9.13 -1.72 12.31
N ALA A 71 -8.60 -2.89 12.66
CA ALA A 71 -7.29 -3.33 12.20
C ALA A 71 -7.22 -3.45 10.67
N ASN A 72 -8.24 -4.03 10.04
CA ASN A 72 -8.33 -4.13 8.57
C ASN A 72 -8.44 -2.75 7.90
N ALA A 73 -9.18 -1.80 8.49
CA ALA A 73 -9.28 -0.44 7.99
C ALA A 73 -7.91 0.28 8.05
N ARG A 74 -7.17 0.11 9.15
CA ARG A 74 -5.81 0.63 9.29
C ARG A 74 -4.86 0.03 8.27
N GLU A 75 -4.90 -1.29 8.08
CA GLU A 75 -4.03 -1.96 7.11
C GLU A 75 -4.31 -1.52 5.68
N ARG A 76 -5.58 -1.32 5.29
CA ARG A 76 -5.92 -0.73 3.99
C ARG A 76 -5.28 0.65 3.81
N THR A 77 -5.38 1.52 4.82
CA THR A 77 -4.78 2.86 4.79
C THR A 77 -3.25 2.79 4.65
N ARG A 78 -2.60 1.88 5.38
CA ARG A 78 -1.16 1.62 5.26
C ARG A 78 -0.78 1.20 3.84
N VAL A 79 -1.52 0.24 3.26
CA VAL A 79 -1.29 -0.24 1.90
C VAL A 79 -1.52 0.84 0.85
N HIS A 80 -2.56 1.69 1.01
CA HIS A 80 -2.79 2.83 0.12
C HIS A 80 -1.61 3.81 0.13
N THR A 81 -1.09 4.13 1.31
CA THR A 81 0.08 5.01 1.48
C THR A 81 1.32 4.43 0.78
N ILE A 82 1.60 3.13 1.00
CA ILE A 82 2.72 2.44 0.35
C ILE A 82 2.54 2.44 -1.17
N SER A 83 1.32 2.23 -1.66
CA SER A 83 1.05 2.17 -3.10
C SER A 83 1.23 3.54 -3.76
N ALA A 84 0.82 4.62 -3.09
CA ALA A 84 1.05 5.99 -3.57
C ALA A 84 2.55 6.33 -3.64
N ALA A 85 3.32 6.00 -2.60
CA ALA A 85 4.78 6.18 -2.61
C ALA A 85 5.45 5.35 -3.74
N PHE A 86 4.92 4.16 -4.01
CA PHE A 86 5.41 3.30 -5.07
C PHE A 86 5.16 3.86 -6.47
N GLU A 87 3.98 4.44 -6.70
CA GLU A 87 3.65 5.15 -7.94
C GLU A 87 4.48 6.43 -8.10
N ALA A 88 4.77 7.14 -7.01
CA ALA A 88 5.68 8.28 -7.05
C ALA A 88 7.10 7.86 -7.47
N LEU A 89 7.64 6.78 -6.89
CA LEU A 89 8.93 6.21 -7.29
C LEU A 89 8.92 5.80 -8.76
N ARG A 90 7.87 5.11 -9.21
CA ARG A 90 7.71 4.66 -10.59
C ARG A 90 7.84 5.81 -11.61
N LYS A 91 7.32 6.99 -11.30
CA LYS A 91 7.42 8.17 -12.16
C LYS A 91 8.85 8.71 -12.30
N GLN A 92 9.71 8.45 -11.31
CA GLN A 92 11.11 8.89 -11.31
C GLN A 92 12.08 7.85 -11.90
N VAL A 93 11.62 6.63 -12.12
CA VAL A 93 12.44 5.52 -12.61
C VAL A 93 12.45 5.49 -14.15
N PRO A 94 13.62 5.32 -14.80
CA PRO A 94 13.71 5.20 -16.26
C PRO A 94 12.84 4.07 -16.82
N CYS A 95 12.09 4.36 -17.88
CA CYS A 95 11.25 3.40 -18.58
C CYS A 95 11.13 3.73 -20.08
N TYR A 96 10.65 2.79 -20.90
CA TYR A 96 10.51 2.99 -22.34
C TYR A 96 9.35 3.92 -22.72
N SER A 97 8.35 4.03 -21.83
CA SER A 97 7.18 4.88 -22.04
C SER A 97 6.54 5.19 -20.69
N TYR A 98 6.05 6.41 -20.50
CA TYR A 98 5.39 6.89 -19.28
C TYR A 98 4.25 5.95 -18.82
N GLY A 99 3.52 5.34 -19.76
CA GLY A 99 2.44 4.37 -19.47
C GLY A 99 2.88 2.92 -19.25
N GLN A 100 4.18 2.60 -19.35
CA GLN A 100 4.66 1.22 -19.32
C GLN A 100 4.49 0.57 -17.94
N LYS A 101 3.51 -0.31 -17.75
CA LYS A 101 3.33 -1.05 -16.49
C LYS A 101 4.58 -1.87 -16.14
N LEU A 102 5.15 -1.61 -14.97
CA LEU A 102 6.30 -2.31 -14.37
C LEU A 102 5.84 -3.00 -13.08
N SER A 103 6.44 -4.14 -12.75
CA SER A 103 6.16 -4.83 -11.48
C SER A 103 6.82 -4.09 -10.31
N LYS A 104 6.40 -4.40 -9.06
CA LYS A 104 7.04 -3.81 -7.88
C LYS A 104 8.53 -4.13 -7.80
N LEU A 105 8.89 -5.38 -8.09
CA LEU A 105 10.29 -5.79 -8.10
C LEU A 105 11.08 -5.06 -9.19
N ALA A 106 10.52 -4.91 -10.40
CA ALA A 106 11.18 -4.22 -11.50
C ALA A 106 11.52 -2.77 -11.15
N ILE A 107 10.54 -2.03 -10.60
CA ILE A 107 10.75 -0.63 -10.20
C ILE A 107 11.86 -0.50 -9.16
N LEU A 108 11.89 -1.38 -8.15
CA LEU A 108 12.96 -1.39 -7.15
C LEU A 108 14.33 -1.67 -7.79
N ARG A 109 14.44 -2.69 -8.64
CA ARG A 109 15.71 -3.07 -9.29
C ARG A 109 16.24 -1.96 -10.19
N ILE A 110 15.37 -1.34 -11.01
CA ILE A 110 15.76 -0.26 -11.90
C ILE A 110 16.14 0.99 -11.09
N ALA A 111 15.38 1.32 -10.03
CA ALA A 111 15.70 2.44 -9.15
C ALA A 111 17.10 2.32 -8.54
N CYS A 112 17.47 1.14 -8.01
CA CYS A 112 18.81 0.93 -7.47
C CYS A 112 19.92 1.18 -8.50
N ASN A 113 19.79 0.59 -9.71
CA ASN A 113 20.78 0.80 -10.77
C ASN A 113 20.85 2.26 -11.25
N TYR A 114 19.70 2.96 -11.24
CA TYR A 114 19.64 4.35 -11.62
C TYR A 114 20.32 5.26 -10.59
N ILE A 115 20.07 5.04 -9.29
CA ILE A 115 20.76 5.73 -8.21
C ILE A 115 22.28 5.54 -8.33
N LEU A 116 22.75 4.32 -8.57
CA LEU A 116 24.19 4.05 -8.76
C LEU A 116 24.76 4.80 -9.97
N SER A 117 24.04 4.80 -11.09
CA SER A 117 24.45 5.58 -12.28
C SER A 117 24.56 7.07 -11.98
N LEU A 118 23.56 7.64 -11.28
CA LEU A 118 23.56 9.05 -10.90
C LEU A 118 24.65 9.38 -9.88
N ALA A 119 24.94 8.47 -8.94
CA ALA A 119 26.01 8.63 -7.98
C ALA A 119 27.38 8.69 -8.66
N GLN A 120 27.67 7.77 -9.58
CA GLN A 120 28.92 7.79 -10.35
C GLN A 120 29.03 9.04 -11.22
N LEU A 121 27.93 9.54 -11.77
CA LEU A 121 27.91 10.81 -12.53
C LEU A 121 28.20 12.02 -11.63
N ALA A 122 27.77 11.97 -10.37
CA ALA A 122 28.01 13.00 -9.37
C ALA A 122 29.32 12.81 -8.59
N GLU A 123 30.17 11.86 -9.00
CA GLU A 123 31.42 11.50 -8.33
C GLU A 123 31.25 11.12 -6.85
N LEU A 124 30.09 10.56 -6.49
CA LEU A 124 29.77 10.08 -5.15
C LEU A 124 30.05 8.57 -5.05
N ASP A 125 30.96 8.17 -4.16
CA ASP A 125 31.29 6.77 -3.93
C ASP A 125 30.41 6.16 -2.83
N TYR A 126 29.52 5.22 -3.22
CA TYR A 126 28.72 4.41 -2.30
C TYR A 126 29.26 2.98 -2.14
N SER A 127 30.40 2.64 -2.75
CA SER A 127 31.04 1.33 -2.62
C SER A 127 31.87 1.28 -1.34
N SER A 128 31.61 0.28 -0.49
CA SER A 128 32.38 0.06 0.74
C SER A 128 33.83 -0.39 0.47
N ASP A 129 34.12 -0.81 -0.77
CA ASP A 129 35.34 -1.47 -1.21
C ASP A 129 36.06 -0.73 -2.36
N HIS A 130 35.61 0.49 -2.71
CA HIS A 130 36.13 1.31 -3.80
C HIS A 130 36.20 0.60 -5.18
N SER A 131 35.49 -0.52 -5.36
CA SER A 131 35.33 -1.20 -6.64
C SER A 131 34.20 -0.54 -7.44
N SER A 132 34.22 0.79 -7.51
CA SER A 132 33.16 1.55 -8.15
C SER A 132 33.21 1.30 -9.67
N LEU A 133 32.09 0.84 -10.22
CA LEU A 133 31.91 0.67 -11.65
C LEU A 133 32.00 2.03 -12.33
N SER A 134 32.57 2.11 -13.53
CA SER A 134 32.55 3.37 -14.28
C SER A 134 31.12 3.81 -14.56
N PHE A 135 30.89 5.11 -14.75
CA PHE A 135 29.56 5.62 -15.12
C PHE A 135 28.95 4.86 -16.31
N SER A 136 29.76 4.58 -17.34
CA SER A 136 29.33 3.79 -18.51
C SER A 136 28.85 2.38 -18.14
N GLN A 137 29.56 1.70 -17.23
CA GLN A 137 29.18 0.37 -16.76
C GLN A 137 27.89 0.40 -15.95
N CYS A 138 27.68 1.41 -15.09
CA CYS A 138 26.42 1.57 -14.37
C CYS A 138 25.24 1.78 -15.31
N VAL A 139 25.40 2.63 -16.33
CA VAL A 139 24.36 2.87 -17.35
C VAL A 139 24.04 1.60 -18.14
N GLU A 140 25.06 0.82 -18.51
CA GLU A 140 24.87 -0.47 -19.16
C GLU A 140 24.09 -1.44 -18.28
N GLN A 141 24.41 -1.54 -16.99
CA GLN A 141 23.68 -2.39 -16.05
C GLN A 141 22.23 -1.96 -15.87
N CYS A 142 21.98 -0.64 -15.76
CA CYS A 142 20.64 -0.08 -15.70
C CYS A 142 19.84 -0.43 -16.98
N THR A 143 20.47 -0.29 -18.15
CA THR A 143 19.85 -0.61 -19.45
C THR A 143 19.53 -2.10 -19.58
N ARG A 144 20.45 -2.99 -19.18
CA ARG A 144 20.22 -4.45 -19.17
C ARG A 144 19.06 -4.82 -18.25
N THR A 145 18.99 -4.18 -17.08
CA THR A 145 17.90 -4.38 -16.12
C THR A 145 16.55 -3.96 -16.72
N LEU A 146 16.48 -2.78 -17.34
CA LEU A 146 15.27 -2.30 -18.01
C LEU A 146 14.80 -3.25 -19.13
N GLN A 147 15.74 -3.75 -19.93
CA GLN A 147 15.46 -4.70 -21.02
C GLN A 147 14.93 -6.04 -20.49
N ALA A 148 15.51 -6.56 -19.41
CA ALA A 148 15.08 -7.82 -18.80
C ALA A 148 13.65 -7.74 -18.27
N GLU A 149 13.31 -6.64 -17.60
CA GLU A 149 12.00 -6.43 -17.00
C GLU A 149 10.92 -6.07 -18.05
N GLY A 150 11.31 -5.44 -19.17
CA GLY A 150 10.42 -5.09 -20.28
C GLY A 150 9.89 -6.28 -21.11
N ARG A 151 10.55 -7.44 -21.06
CA ARG A 151 10.21 -8.63 -21.88
C ARG A 151 9.08 -9.48 -21.34
N SER A 152 8.55 -9.18 -20.15
CA SER A 152 7.54 -9.99 -19.45
C SER A 152 6.19 -10.17 -20.19
N LYS A 153 5.96 -9.51 -21.34
CA LYS A 153 4.70 -9.60 -22.11
C LYS A 153 4.77 -10.35 -23.45
N LYS A 154 5.91 -10.89 -23.90
CA LYS A 154 6.00 -11.62 -25.20
C LYS A 154 5.62 -13.11 -25.15
N ARG A 155 5.04 -13.61 -24.06
CA ARG A 155 4.62 -15.02 -23.91
C ARG A 155 3.09 -15.21 -24.02
N LYS A 156 2.42 -14.71 -25.07
CA LYS A 156 1.05 -15.14 -25.38
C LYS A 156 0.62 -14.89 -26.83
N VAL A 157 1.43 -15.30 -27.81
CA VAL A 157 0.93 -15.48 -29.19
C VAL A 157 1.72 -16.59 -29.89
N ARG A 158 1.50 -17.82 -29.48
CA ARG A 158 1.72 -19.01 -30.31
C ARG A 158 0.95 -20.14 -29.67
N LEU A 159 -0.19 -20.46 -30.26
CA LEU A 159 -1.04 -21.65 -30.12
C LEU A 159 -2.44 -21.17 -30.50
N HIS A 160 -2.76 -21.20 -31.78
CA HIS A 160 -3.96 -21.85 -32.32
C HIS A 160 -3.58 -22.19 -33.76
N SER A 161 -3.53 -23.49 -34.00
CA SER A 161 -3.31 -24.13 -35.30
C SER A 161 -4.63 -24.22 -36.06
#